data_AF-A0A2H0GXL6-F1
#
_entry.id   AF-A0A2H0GXL6-F1
#
_cell.length_a   1.000
_cell.length_b   1.000
_cell.length_c   1.000
_cell.angle_alpha   90.00
_cell.angle_beta   90.00
_cell.angle_gamma   90.00
#
_symmetry.space_group_name_H-M   'P 1'
#
loop_
_entity.id
_entity.type
_entity.pdbx_description
1 polymer ?
#
loop_
_entity_poly.entity_id
_entity_poly.type
_entity_poly.pdbx_seq_one_letter_code
_entity_poly.pdbx_strand_id
1 'polypeptide(L)'
;EEFLWRGVMLPRQEVAFGKHAWLIHGFGWGLFHIAFGWQLLITLIPLIFIQPYIVQRTKNSWIGVIMHGGLNGPSFIAICFGLI
;
A
#
# COMPACT_ATOMS: atom_id res chain seq x y z
N GLU A 1 -9.06 1.12 2.21
CA GLU A 1 -7.60 1.06 2.45
C GLU A 1 -6.89 2.34 2.03
N GLU A 2 -6.84 2.66 0.73
CA GLU A 2 -6.09 3.82 0.20
C GLU A 2 -6.47 5.18 0.79
N PHE A 3 -7.74 5.43 1.10
CA PHE A 3 -8.16 6.70 1.70
C PHE A 3 -7.47 6.97 3.04
N LEU A 4 -7.39 5.95 3.90
CA LEU A 4 -6.73 6.07 5.21
C LEU A 4 -5.21 6.13 5.05
N TRP A 5 -4.63 5.15 4.36
CA TRP A 5 -3.18 5.03 4.26
C TRP A 5 -2.58 6.17 3.43
N ARG A 6 -3.11 6.44 2.23
CA ARG A 6 -2.51 7.40 1.27
C ARG A 6 -3.12 8.79 1.39
N GLY A 7 -4.38 8.90 1.81
CA GLY A 7 -5.07 10.18 1.98
C GLY A 7 -4.89 10.83 3.35
N VAL A 8 -4.69 10.04 4.41
CA VAL A 8 -4.66 10.56 5.80
C VAL A 8 -3.29 10.35 6.45
N MET A 9 -2.75 9.12 6.44
CA MET A 9 -1.52 8.79 7.16
C MET A 9 -0.26 9.27 6.45
N LEU A 10 -0.11 8.96 5.16
CA LEU A 10 1.09 9.31 4.39
C LEU A 10 1.37 10.82 4.41
N PRO A 11 0.42 11.74 4.18
CA PRO A 11 0.69 13.17 4.23
C PRO A 11 1.20 13.65 5.59
N ARG A 12 0.71 13.06 6.69
CA ARG A 12 1.19 13.38 8.05
C ARG A 12 2.60 12.87 8.28
N GLN A 13 2.92 11.69 7.76
CA GLN A 13 4.27 11.12 7.83
C GLN A 13 5.25 11.89 6.94
N GLU A 14 4.80 12.46 5.81
CA GLU A 14 5.63 13.35 4.99
C GLU A 14 6.07 14.60 5.75
N VAL A 15 5.20 15.16 6.59
CA VAL A 15 5.54 16.30 7.46
C VAL A 15 6.60 15.91 8.49
N ALA A 16 6.50 14.71 9.08
CA ALA A 16 7.42 14.26 10.14
C ALA A 16 8.75 13.70 9.62
N PHE A 17 8.73 12.94 8.53
CA PHE A 17 9.86 12.13 8.03
C PHE A 17 10.35 12.57 6.64
N GLY A 18 9.70 13.56 6.02
CA GLY A 18 10.10 14.13 4.74
C GLY A 18 10.24 13.06 3.65
N LYS A 19 11.38 13.06 2.95
CA LYS A 19 11.67 12.15 1.83
C LYS A 19 11.70 10.66 2.18
N HIS A 20 11.78 10.31 3.47
CA HIS A 20 11.80 8.92 3.95
C HIS A 20 10.43 8.44 4.43
N ALA A 21 9.39 9.27 4.33
CA ALA A 21 8.05 8.93 4.80
C ALA A 21 7.53 7.62 4.17
N TRP A 22 7.80 7.38 2.88
CA TRP A 22 7.42 6.12 2.21
C TRP A 22 7.99 4.86 2.88
N LEU A 23 9.18 4.91 3.50
CA LEU A 23 9.74 3.77 4.23
C LEU A 23 8.93 3.50 5.51
N ILE A 24 8.73 4.53 6.32
CA ILE A 24 7.94 4.44 7.55
C ILE A 24 6.50 4.01 7.25
N HIS A 25 5.95 4.54 6.16
CA HIS A 25 4.64 4.17 5.66
C HIS A 25 4.59 2.70 5.26
N GLY A 26 5.57 2.22 4.48
CA GLY A 26 5.68 0.84 4.06
C GLY A 26 5.75 -0.12 5.25
N PHE A 27 6.56 0.18 6.27
CA PHE A 27 6.60 -0.66 7.48
C PHE A 27 5.27 -0.70 8.23
N GLY A 28 4.64 0.46 8.46
CA GLY A 28 3.33 0.51 9.12
C GLY A 28 2.25 -0.25 8.34
N TRP A 29 2.27 -0.11 7.01
CA TRP A 29 1.32 -0.78 6.13
C TRP A 29 1.59 -2.28 6.01
N GLY A 30 2.86 -2.69 6.01
CA GLY A 30 3.25 -4.10 6.05
C GLY A 30 2.88 -4.77 7.37
N LEU A 31 2.99 -4.07 8.51
CA LEU A 31 2.54 -4.57 9.80
C LEU A 31 1.03 -4.84 9.82
N PHE A 32 0.24 -3.96 9.19
CA PHE A 32 -1.20 -4.20 8.98
C PHE A 32 -1.45 -5.47 8.14
N HIS A 33 -0.60 -5.75 7.15
CA HIS A 33 -0.73 -6.93 6.29
C HIS A 33 -0.32 -8.25 6.92
N ILE A 34 0.45 -8.25 8.02
CA ILE A 34 0.79 -9.48 8.76
C ILE A 34 -0.49 -10.24 9.18
N ALA A 35 -1.57 -9.52 9.50
CA ALA A 35 -2.85 -10.10 9.90
C ALA A 35 -3.52 -10.97 8.81
N PHE A 36 -3.13 -10.81 7.54
CA PHE A 36 -3.68 -11.56 6.41
C PHE A 36 -2.81 -12.76 6.00
N GLY A 37 -1.69 -13.00 6.70
CA GLY A 37 -0.83 -14.16 6.52
C GLY A 37 0.53 -13.86 5.87
N TRP A 38 1.52 -14.71 6.17
CA TRP A 38 2.91 -14.53 5.76
C TRP A 38 3.11 -14.61 4.24
N GLN A 39 2.41 -15.53 3.57
CA GLN A 39 2.53 -15.69 2.12
C GLN A 39 2.09 -14.43 1.37
N LEU A 40 0.94 -13.87 1.77
CA LEU A 40 0.43 -12.64 1.18
C LEU A 40 1.37 -11.47 1.45
N LEU A 41 1.86 -11.33 2.69
CA LEU A 41 2.81 -10.27 3.04
C LEU A 41 4.05 -10.32 2.15
N ILE A 42 4.69 -11.49 2.02
CA ILE A 42 5.91 -11.66 1.21
C ILE A 42 5.67 -11.26 -0.24
N THR A 43 4.55 -11.71 -0.82
CA THR A 43 4.15 -11.35 -2.19
C THR A 43 3.93 -9.84 -2.34
N LEU A 44 3.39 -9.18 -1.32
CA LEU A 44 3.08 -7.75 -1.34
C LEU A 44 4.27 -6.84 -0.98
N ILE A 45 5.40 -7.36 -0.49
CA ILE A 45 6.56 -6.53 -0.07
C ILE A 45 6.93 -5.46 -1.12
N PRO A 46 7.08 -5.77 -2.42
CA PRO A 46 7.42 -4.74 -3.41
C PRO A 46 6.36 -3.63 -3.48
N LEU A 47 5.07 -4.01 -3.50
CA LEU A 47 3.95 -3.09 -3.54
C LEU A 47 3.91 -2.20 -2.28
N ILE A 48 4.22 -2.80 -1.12
CA ILE A 48 4.24 -2.15 0.19
C ILE A 48 5.10 -0.89 0.21
N PHE A 49 6.21 -0.90 -0.51
CA PHE A 49 7.15 0.22 -0.55
C PHE A 49 7.03 1.08 -1.82
N ILE A 50 6.80 0.46 -2.99
CA ILE A 50 6.71 1.17 -4.27
C ILE A 50 5.50 2.09 -4.31
N GLN A 51 4.35 1.61 -3.82
CA GLN A 51 3.11 2.37 -3.91
C GLN A 51 3.15 3.69 -3.11
N PRO A 52 3.51 3.71 -1.80
CA PRO A 52 3.64 4.97 -1.08
C PRO A 52 4.77 5.84 -1.63
N TYR A 53 5.85 5.26 -2.17
CA TYR A 53 6.91 6.03 -2.83
C TYR A 53 6.38 6.82 -4.03
N ILE A 54 5.62 6.17 -4.92
CA ILE A 54 5.03 6.82 -6.10
C ILE A 54 4.03 7.90 -5.66
N VAL A 55 3.13 7.59 -4.73
CA VAL A 55 2.15 8.57 -4.22
C VAL A 55 2.84 9.78 -3.60
N GLN A 56 3.91 9.57 -2.83
CA GLN A 56 4.70 10.65 -2.23
C GLN A 56 5.39 11.53 -3.29
N ARG A 57 5.94 10.91 -4.35
CA ARG A 57 6.64 11.64 -5.43
C ARG A 57 5.69 12.40 -6.34
N THR A 58 4.50 11.85 -6.58
CA THR A 58 3.49 12.42 -7.47
C THR A 58 2.50 13.34 -6.76
N LYS A 59 2.46 13.30 -5.43
CA LYS A 59 1.49 14.01 -4.59
C LYS A 59 0.04 13.74 -4.99
N ASN A 60 -0.23 12.54 -5.50
CA ASN A 60 -1.54 12.15 -6.02
C ASN A 60 -1.96 10.79 -5.45
N SER A 61 -2.93 10.80 -4.53
CA SER A 61 -3.47 9.59 -3.91
C SER A 61 -4.29 8.72 -4.86
N TRP A 62 -4.82 9.26 -5.97
CA TRP A 62 -5.55 8.46 -6.96
C TRP A 62 -4.66 7.44 -7.65
N ILE A 63 -3.36 7.71 -7.78
CA ILE A 63 -2.41 6.73 -8.30
C ILE A 63 -2.35 5.52 -7.38
N GLY A 64 -2.36 5.74 -6.06
CA GLY A 64 -2.50 4.68 -5.06
C GLY A 64 -3.78 3.88 -5.24
N VAL A 65 -4.93 4.56 -5.40
CA VAL A 65 -6.23 3.93 -5.67
C VAL A 65 -6.23 3.06 -6.93
N ILE A 66 -5.69 3.56 -8.03
CA ILE A 66 -5.65 2.81 -9.30
C ILE A 66 -4.72 1.62 -9.19
N MET A 67 -3.52 1.79 -8.61
CA MET A 67 -2.57 0.70 -8.43
C MET A 67 -3.12 -0.37 -7.47
N HIS A 68 -3.70 0.05 -6.35
CA HIS A 68 -4.23 -0.85 -5.33
C HIS A 68 -5.47 -1.58 -5.84
N GLY A 69 -6.43 -0.84 -6.39
CA GLY A 69 -7.67 -1.40 -6.92
C GLY A 69 -7.42 -2.27 -8.15
N GLY A 70 -6.54 -1.84 -9.05
CA GLY A 70 -6.24 -2.52 -10.30
C GLY A 70 -5.39 -3.78 -10.13
N LEU A 71 -4.45 -3.82 -9.19
CA LEU A 71 -3.62 -5.01 -8.94
C LEU A 71 -4.25 -5.92 -7.89
N ASN A 72 -4.63 -5.40 -6.72
CA ASN A 72 -5.13 -6.25 -5.63
C ASN A 72 -6.60 -6.65 -5.83
N GLY A 73 -7.42 -5.83 -6.49
CA GLY A 73 -8.83 -6.11 -6.72
C GLY A 73 -9.06 -7.42 -7.49
N PRO A 74 -8.46 -7.60 -8.69
CA PRO A 74 -8.58 -8.84 -9.45
C PRO A 74 -8.01 -10.06 -8.71
N SER A 75 -6.86 -9.92 -8.04
CA SER A 75 -6.27 -11.01 -7.26
C SER A 75 -7.16 -11.44 -6.10
N PHE A 76 -7.77 -10.49 -5.39
CA PHE A 76 -8.70 -10.79 -4.29
C PHE A 76 -9.97 -11.48 -4.81
N ILE A 77 -10.50 -11.02 -5.94
CA ILE A 77 -11.64 -11.67 -6.60
C ILE A 77 -11.28 -13.10 -7.03
N ALA A 78 -10.10 -13.31 -7.61
CA ALA A 78 -9.64 -14.63 -8.03
C ALA A 78 -9.49 -15.61 -6.84
N ILE A 79 -8.98 -15.15 -5.70
CA ILE A 79 -8.93 -15.91 -4.44
C ILE A 79 -10.33 -16.28 -3.96
N CYS A 80 -11.28 -15.33 -3.95
CA CYS A 80 -12.67 -15.59 -3.55
C CYS A 80 -13.36 -16.65 -4.43
N PHE A 81 -13.00 -16.73 -5.71
CA PHE A 81 -13.49 -17.75 -6.64
C PHE A 81 -12.66 -19.05 -6.65
N GLY A 82 -11.59 -19.13 -5.86
CA GLY A 82 -10.72 -20.32 -5.79
C GLY A 82 -9.92 -20.59 -7.06
N LEU A 83 -9.68 -19.56 -7.88
CA LEU A 83 -8.92 -19.68 -9.13
C LEU A 83 -7.40 -19.73 -8.89
N ILE A 84 -6.95 -19.28 -7.73
CA ILE A 84 -5.58 -19.28 -7.21
C ILE A 84 -5.60 -19.32 -5.68
#